data_AF-A0A7J4FXL6-F1
#
_entry.id   AF-A0A7J4FXL6-F1
#
_cell.length_a   1.000
_cell.length_b   1.000
_cell.length_c   1.000
_cell.angle_alpha   90.00
_cell.angle_beta   90.00
_cell.angle_gamma   90.00
#
_symmetry.space_group_name_H-M   'P 1'
#
loop_
_entity.id
_entity.type
_entity.pdbx_description
1 polymer ?
#
loop_
_entity_poly.entity_id
_entity_poly.type
_entity_poly.pdbx_seq_one_letter_code
_entity_poly.pdbx_strand_id
1 'polypeptide(L)'
;MSSCDNFSNHRAKEVMGEADKLGLYLVFLPPCSHDLNPIEFLWKSLKKLISEVFIDSVQSLKAFIKEKYAILCRNPGYARSWIGKFSATFQEIFGRGFYNLLSE
;
A
#
# COMPACT_ATOMS: atom_id res chain seq x y z
N MET A 1 -9.46 7.06 -1.12
CA MET A 1 -9.33 5.67 -1.61
C MET A 1 -8.20 4.99 -0.87
N SER A 2 -8.48 3.88 -0.18
CA SER A 2 -7.49 3.12 0.59
C SER A 2 -7.43 1.68 0.06
N SER A 3 -6.22 1.22 -0.30
CA SER A 3 -6.00 -0.15 -0.78
C SER A 3 -5.87 -1.11 0.40
N CYS A 4 -6.60 -2.22 0.37
CA CYS A 4 -6.54 -3.27 1.40
C CYS A 4 -6.16 -4.61 0.77
N ASP A 5 -5.33 -5.38 1.47
CA ASP A 5 -5.11 -6.77 1.10
C ASP A 5 -6.38 -7.60 1.37
N ASN A 6 -6.36 -8.87 0.95
CA ASN A 6 -7.54 -9.72 1.04
C ASN A 6 -7.67 -10.42 2.41
N PHE A 7 -7.00 -9.92 3.46
CA PHE A 7 -7.15 -10.45 4.80
C PHE A 7 -8.60 -10.28 5.28
N SER A 8 -9.19 -11.35 5.80
CA SER A 8 -10.63 -11.43 6.11
C SER A 8 -11.10 -10.35 7.08
N ASN A 9 -10.22 -9.90 7.98
CA ASN A 9 -10.54 -8.83 8.93
C ASN A 9 -10.80 -7.48 8.25
N HIS A 10 -10.23 -7.22 7.08
CA HIS A 10 -10.50 -5.99 6.32
C HIS A 10 -11.89 -5.98 5.66
N ARG A 11 -12.56 -7.13 5.58
CA ARG A 11 -13.94 -7.27 5.10
C ARG A 11 -14.95 -7.38 6.24
N ALA A 12 -14.51 -7.27 7.49
CA ALA A 12 -15.40 -7.30 8.64
C ALA A 12 -16.42 -6.15 8.55
N LYS A 13 -17.67 -6.42 8.95
CA LYS A 13 -18.77 -5.43 8.88
C LYS A 13 -18.44 -4.15 9.64
N GLU A 14 -17.73 -4.26 10.75
CA GLU A 14 -17.29 -3.12 11.55
C GLU A 14 -16.32 -2.23 10.77
N VAL A 15 -15.34 -2.83 10.09
CA VAL A 15 -14.35 -2.10 9.26
C VAL A 15 -15.03 -1.43 8.07
N MET A 16 -15.93 -2.13 7.38
CA MET A 16 -16.71 -1.59 6.27
C MET A 16 -17.61 -0.43 6.72
N GLY A 17 -18.28 -0.59 7.87
CA GLY A 17 -19.16 0.43 8.43
C GLY A 17 -18.41 1.69 8.86
N GLU A 18 -17.19 1.55 9.40
CA GLU A 18 -16.37 2.72 9.75
C GLU A 18 -15.78 3.41 8.51
N ALA A 19 -15.38 2.65 7.50
CA ALA A 19 -14.94 3.22 6.23
C ALA A 19 -16.04 4.05 5.56
N ASP A 20 -17.29 3.55 5.57
CA ASP A 20 -18.45 4.25 5.03
C ASP A 20 -18.71 5.58 5.77
N LYS A 21 -18.70 5.56 7.10
CA LYS A 21 -18.83 6.79 7.93
C LYS A 21 -17.76 7.83 7.63
N LEU A 22 -16.53 7.40 7.33
CA LEU A 22 -15.40 8.26 7.01
C LEU A 22 -15.37 8.67 5.54
N GLY A 23 -16.32 8.23 4.72
CA GLY A 23 -16.32 8.47 3.27
C GLY A 23 -15.15 7.80 2.55
N LEU A 24 -14.61 6.72 3.10
CA LEU A 24 -13.46 6.01 2.56
C LEU A 24 -13.90 4.92 1.59
N TYR A 25 -13.52 5.08 0.32
CA TYR A 25 -13.65 4.01 -0.66
C TYR A 25 -12.52 2.97 -0.46
N LEU A 26 -12.89 1.75 -0.05
CA LEU A 26 -11.99 0.62 0.10
C LEU A 26 -11.85 -0.13 -1.23
N VAL A 27 -10.61 -0.28 -1.70
CA VAL A 27 -10.30 -1.08 -2.89
C VAL A 27 -9.62 -2.36 -2.45
N PHE A 28 -10.29 -3.48 -2.72
CA PHE A 28 -9.77 -4.80 -2.41
C PHE A 28 -8.94 -5.33 -3.57
N LEU A 29 -7.73 -5.74 -3.25
CA LEU A 29 -6.85 -6.34 -4.23
C LEU A 29 -7.37 -7.73 -4.67
N PRO A 30 -7.09 -8.13 -5.92
CA PRO A 30 -7.38 -9.48 -6.39
C PRO A 30 -6.64 -10.53 -5.54
N PRO A 31 -7.12 -11.79 -5.50
CA PRO A 31 -6.43 -12.86 -4.78
C PRO A 31 -4.96 -12.99 -5.21
N CYS A 32 -4.06 -13.23 -4.26
CA CYS A 32 -2.61 -13.38 -4.47
C CYS A 32 -1.86 -12.14 -5.00
N SER A 33 -2.42 -10.94 -4.84
CA SER A 33 -1.81 -9.67 -5.31
C SER A 33 -0.91 -8.98 -4.27
N HIS A 34 -0.18 -9.73 -3.45
CA HIS A 34 0.67 -9.12 -2.40
C HIS A 34 1.62 -8.08 -3.01
N ASP A 35 2.20 -8.38 -4.17
CA ASP A 35 3.12 -7.50 -4.91
C ASP A 35 2.48 -6.18 -5.39
N LEU A 36 1.15 -6.06 -5.35
CA LEU A 36 0.42 -4.86 -5.77
C LEU A 36 0.11 -3.91 -4.60
N ASN A 37 0.31 -4.32 -3.35
CA ASN A 37 0.07 -3.44 -2.21
C ASN A 37 1.16 -2.34 -2.17
N PRO A 38 0.80 -1.05 -2.21
CA PRO A 38 1.78 0.05 -2.23
C PRO A 38 2.76 0.02 -1.04
N ILE A 39 2.35 -0.57 0.10
CA ILE A 39 3.24 -0.71 1.26
C ILE A 39 4.41 -1.67 1.00
N GLU A 40 4.27 -2.65 0.10
CA GLU A 40 5.35 -3.60 -0.21
C GLU A 40 6.53 -2.94 -0.91
N PHE A 41 6.30 -1.91 -1.73
CA PHE A 41 7.37 -1.12 -2.34
C PHE A 41 8.18 -0.35 -1.29
N LEU A 42 7.49 0.16 -0.27
CA LEU A 42 8.08 0.80 0.90
C LEU A 42 8.90 -0.22 1.72
N TRP A 43 8.31 -1.37 2.03
CA TRP A 43 8.99 -2.44 2.76
C TRP A 43 10.21 -2.99 2.03
N LYS A 44 10.15 -3.14 0.70
CA LYS A 44 11.31 -3.54 -0.11
C LYS A 44 12.47 -2.56 0.04
N SER A 45 12.19 -1.27 0.04
CA SER A 45 13.20 -0.22 0.21
C SER A 45 13.73 -0.18 1.63
N LEU A 46 12.86 -0.27 2.63
CA LEU A 46 13.24 -0.33 4.05
C LEU A 46 14.14 -1.54 4.34
N LYS A 47 13.78 -2.73 3.85
CA LYS A 47 14.59 -3.96 4.02
C LYS A 47 16.00 -3.80 3.44
N LYS A 48 16.13 -3.15 2.28
CA LYS A 48 17.44 -2.84 1.70
C LYS A 48 18.25 -1.91 2.61
N LEU A 49 17.66 -0.81 3.07
CA LEU A 49 18.33 0.14 3.97
C LEU A 49 18.74 -0.53 5.30
N ILE A 50 17.88 -1.40 5.84
CA ILE A 50 18.17 -2.18 7.05
C ILE A 50 19.36 -3.10 6.83
N SER A 51 19.46 -3.75 5.66
CA SER A 51 20.58 -4.66 5.35
C SER A 51 21.94 -3.96 5.22
N GLU A 52 21.94 -2.64 5.04
CA GLU A 52 23.15 -1.82 4.87
C GLU A 52 23.66 -1.24 6.20
N VAL A 53 22.93 -1.43 7.30
CA VAL A 53 23.29 -0.87 8.62
C VAL A 53 23.37 -1.96 9.68
N PHE A 54 24.25 -1.75 10.65
CA PHE A 54 24.27 -2.59 11.85
C PHE A 54 23.23 -2.08 12.84
N ILE A 55 22.39 -2.99 13.33
CA ILE A 55 21.30 -2.71 14.27
C ILE A 55 21.47 -3.62 15.47
N ASP A 56 21.70 -3.01 16.62
CA ASP A 56 22.05 -3.68 17.87
C ASP A 56 20.84 -4.05 18.74
N SER A 57 19.65 -3.51 18.44
CA SER A 57 18.46 -3.67 19.28
C SER A 57 17.17 -3.49 18.50
N VAL A 58 16.07 -4.01 19.05
CA VAL A 58 14.73 -3.81 18.50
C VAL A 58 14.33 -2.32 18.56
N GLN A 59 14.83 -1.59 19.55
CA GLN A 59 14.58 -0.16 19.72
C GLN A 59 15.29 0.65 18.62
N SER A 60 16.57 0.35 18.33
CA SER A 60 17.29 0.99 17.23
C SER A 60 16.67 0.63 15.87
N LEU A 61 16.18 -0.60 15.69
CA LEU A 61 15.40 -0.98 14.51
C LEU A 61 14.14 -0.14 14.35
N LYS A 62 13.34 -0.02 15.41
CA LYS A 62 12.09 0.77 15.39
C LYS A 62 12.35 2.24 15.09
N ALA A 63 13.38 2.82 15.70
CA ALA A 63 13.77 4.20 15.45
C ALA A 63 14.21 4.41 13.99
N PHE A 64 15.05 3.50 13.47
CA PHE A 64 15.53 3.52 12.09
C PHE A 64 14.37 3.42 11.10
N ILE A 65 13.46 2.45 11.29
CA ILE A 65 12.27 2.30 10.44
C ILE A 65 11.43 3.58 10.45
N LYS A 66 11.17 4.15 11.63
CA LYS A 66 10.35 5.37 11.76
C LYS A 66 10.98 6.56 11.02
N GLU A 67 12.29 6.73 11.13
CA GLU A 67 13.03 7.78 10.44
C GLU A 67 12.99 7.59 8.92
N LYS A 68 13.38 6.40 8.43
CA LYS A 68 13.45 6.14 6.98
C LYS A 68 12.08 6.10 6.33
N TYR A 69 11.06 5.57 7.01
CA TYR A 69 9.69 5.55 6.52
C TYR A 69 9.19 6.97 6.18
N ALA A 70 9.41 7.95 7.06
CA ALA A 70 8.98 9.33 6.83
C ALA A 70 9.64 9.96 5.59
N ILE A 71 10.89 9.58 5.28
CA ILE A 71 11.61 10.04 4.09
C ILE A 71 11.06 9.35 2.84
N LEU A 72 10.91 8.03 2.89
CA LEU A 72 10.45 7.23 1.76
C LEU A 72 9.02 7.59 1.34
N CYS A 73 8.10 7.80 2.30
CA CYS A 73 6.73 8.21 2.02
C CYS A 73 6.62 9.56 1.33
N ARG A 74 7.58 10.47 1.56
CA ARG A 74 7.61 11.79 0.93
C ARG A 74 8.16 11.77 -0.49
N ASN A 75 8.80 10.68 -0.92
CA ASN A 75 9.34 10.58 -2.25
C ASN A 75 8.22 10.25 -3.26
N PRO A 76 7.83 11.20 -4.13
CA PRO A 76 6.73 11.02 -5.07
C PRO A 76 7.04 9.98 -6.15
N GLY A 77 8.31 9.57 -6.31
CA GLY A 77 8.71 8.48 -7.18
C GLY A 77 8.08 7.14 -6.80
N TYR A 78 7.86 6.87 -5.50
CA TYR A 78 7.17 5.65 -5.06
C TYR A 78 5.71 5.67 -5.49
N ALA A 79 5.00 6.77 -5.22
CA ALA A 79 3.62 6.94 -5.64
C ALA A 79 3.47 6.85 -7.16
N ARG A 80 4.34 7.52 -7.94
CA ARG A 80 4.31 7.47 -9.41
C ARG A 80 4.62 6.09 -9.97
N SER A 81 5.65 5.43 -9.45
CA SER A 81 6.04 4.07 -9.88
C SER A 81 4.95 3.05 -9.56
N TRP A 82 4.32 3.20 -8.39
CA TRP A 82 3.16 2.40 -8.00
C TRP A 82 1.98 2.67 -8.93
N ILE A 83 1.56 3.92 -9.13
CA ILE A 83 0.45 4.27 -10.03
C ILE A 83 0.68 3.70 -11.43
N GLY A 84 1.88 3.85 -12.01
CA GLY A 84 2.16 3.38 -13.36
C GLY A 84 2.09 1.85 -13.51
N LYS A 85 2.61 1.09 -12.53
CA LYS A 85 2.50 -0.37 -12.52
C LYS A 85 1.07 -0.82 -12.24
N PHE A 86 0.47 -0.21 -11.23
CA PHE A 86 -0.84 -0.56 -10.75
C PHE A 86 -1.91 -0.23 -11.79
N SER A 87 -1.86 0.91 -12.48
CA SER A 87 -2.84 1.28 -13.50
C SER A 87 -2.88 0.30 -14.67
N ALA A 88 -1.72 -0.15 -15.15
CA ALA A 88 -1.64 -1.14 -16.23
C ALA A 88 -2.23 -2.48 -15.77
N THR A 89 -1.81 -2.97 -14.61
CA THR A 89 -2.34 -4.22 -14.04
C THR A 89 -3.83 -4.13 -13.71
N PHE A 90 -4.33 -2.98 -13.24
CA PHE A 90 -5.76 -2.80 -12.97
C PHE A 90 -6.58 -2.79 -14.26
N GLN A 91 -6.07 -2.19 -15.33
CA GLN A 91 -6.71 -2.27 -16.65
C GLN A 91 -6.76 -3.70 -17.19
N GLU A 92 -5.70 -4.48 -16.97
CA GLU A 92 -5.67 -5.90 -17.34
C GLU A 92 -6.66 -6.73 -16.53
N ILE A 93 -6.76 -6.49 -15.21
CA ILE A 93 -7.60 -7.31 -14.32
C ILE A 93 -9.08 -6.89 -14.35
N PHE A 94 -9.37 -5.59 -14.41
CA PHE A 94 -10.72 -5.05 -14.26
C PHE A 94 -11.31 -4.43 -15.55
N GLY A 95 -10.54 -4.40 -16.65
CA GLY A 95 -10.99 -3.90 -17.95
C GLY A 95 -11.38 -2.40 -17.94
N ARG A 96 -12.17 -1.97 -18.94
CA ARG A 96 -12.65 -0.58 -19.09
C ARG A 96 -13.49 -0.07 -17.89
N GLY A 97 -13.93 -0.94 -16.98
CA GLY A 97 -14.76 -0.58 -15.82
C GLY A 97 -14.05 0.28 -14.77
N PHE A 98 -12.70 0.28 -14.73
CA PHE A 98 -11.94 1.03 -13.73
C PHE A 98 -11.93 2.55 -13.93
N TYR A 99 -11.95 3.01 -15.19
CA TYR A 99 -11.96 4.45 -15.49
C TYR A 99 -13.20 5.15 -14.92
N ASN A 100 -14.34 4.45 -14.88
CA ASN A 100 -15.58 4.98 -14.32
C ASN A 100 -15.51 5.21 -12.81
N LEU A 101 -14.61 4.51 -12.10
CA LEU A 101 -14.43 4.62 -10.65
C LEU A 101 -13.54 5.79 -10.20
N LEU A 102 -12.78 6.38 -11.14
CA LEU A 102 -11.90 7.54 -10.91
C LEU A 102 -12.47 8.83 -11.52
N SER A 103 -13.63 8.75 -12.17
CA SER A 103 -14.26 9.86 -12.90
C SER A 103 -15.42 10.52 -12.13
N GLU A 104 -15.66 10.10 -10.89
CA GLU A 104 -16.64 10.69 -9.96
C GLU A 104 -15.96 11.43 -8.80
#